data_AF-A0A7S4JXA2-F1
#
_entry.id   AF-A0A7S4JXA2-F1
#
_cell.length_a   1.000
_cell.length_b   1.000
_cell.length_c   1.000
_cell.angle_alpha   90.00
_cell.angle_beta   90.00
_cell.angle_gamma   90.00
#
_symmetry.space_group_name_H-M   'P 1'
#
loop_
_entity.id
_entity.type
_entity.pdbx_description
1 polymer ?
#
loop_
_entity_poly.entity_id
_entity_poly.type
_entity_poly.pdbx_seq_one_letter_code
_entity_poly.pdbx_strand_id
1 'polypeptide(L)'
;SDFECPIYDPGSLSNVFELEYEIWMRIDELIRLLTRASSKQKVTLPIPAQMLGLLPQSPLRQWPKGFALKKYATAVGIISPKSPYVRTDSAAPLYPELRRAERLSFAVWLLLDAVTKNTDGKVTRQGVLEMESIAARLEAAREQISSIIVALRQNMTKK
;
A
#
# COMPACT_ATOMS: atom_id res chain seq x y z
N SER A 1 -28.02 -10.19 -5.92
CA SER A 1 -27.08 -9.09 -5.65
C SER A 1 -25.82 -9.38 -6.41
N ASP A 2 -25.88 -9.13 -7.72
CA ASP A 2 -24.82 -9.40 -8.67
C ASP A 2 -23.74 -8.33 -8.53
N PHE A 3 -22.57 -8.75 -8.05
CA PHE A 3 -21.36 -7.96 -8.16
C PHE A 3 -20.90 -8.05 -9.60
N GLU A 4 -21.40 -7.14 -10.45
CA GLU A 4 -20.78 -6.91 -11.76
C GLU A 4 -19.33 -6.45 -11.51
N CYS A 5 -18.37 -7.33 -11.81
CA CYS A 5 -16.97 -6.95 -11.94
C CYS A 5 -16.88 -5.89 -13.05
N PRO A 6 -16.42 -4.66 -12.77
CA PRO A 6 -16.25 -3.66 -13.82
C PRO A 6 -15.20 -4.18 -14.81
N ILE A 7 -15.53 -4.09 -16.09
CA ILE A 7 -14.66 -4.46 -17.21
C ILE A 7 -13.35 -3.69 -17.08
N TYR A 8 -12.26 -4.42 -16.81
CA TYR A 8 -10.91 -3.89 -16.64
C TYR A 8 -10.37 -3.43 -18.00
N ASP A 9 -10.24 -2.11 -18.20
CA ASP A 9 -9.39 -1.56 -19.26
C ASP A 9 -7.97 -1.37 -18.69
N PRO A 10 -6.98 -2.20 -19.10
CA PRO A 10 -5.63 -2.17 -18.56
C PRO A 10 -4.86 -0.87 -18.85
N GLY A 11 -5.34 -0.02 -19.77
CA GLY A 11 -4.69 1.25 -20.14
C GLY A 11 -5.31 2.51 -19.52
N SER A 12 -6.44 2.41 -18.83
CA SER A 12 -7.17 3.59 -18.34
C SER A 12 -6.59 4.14 -17.01
N LEU A 13 -6.57 5.46 -16.86
CA LEU A 13 -6.17 6.11 -15.60
C LEU A 13 -7.04 5.67 -14.41
N SER A 14 -8.30 5.36 -14.66
CA SER A 14 -9.22 4.80 -13.67
C SER A 14 -8.73 3.48 -13.09
N ASN A 15 -8.13 2.61 -13.91
CA ASN A 15 -7.54 1.36 -13.46
C ASN A 15 -6.38 1.60 -12.48
N VAL A 16 -5.52 2.57 -12.77
CA VAL A 16 -4.39 2.93 -11.87
C VAL A 16 -4.90 3.41 -10.51
N PHE A 17 -5.98 4.18 -10.47
CA PHE A 17 -6.55 4.68 -9.21
C PHE A 17 -7.28 3.61 -8.40
N GLU A 18 -7.98 2.69 -9.07
CA GLU A 18 -8.58 1.52 -8.41
C GLU A 18 -7.48 0.61 -7.84
N LEU A 19 -6.42 0.35 -8.59
CA LEU A 19 -5.27 -0.43 -8.12
C LEU A 19 -4.54 0.25 -6.94
N GLU A 20 -4.36 1.57 -6.99
CA GLU A 20 -3.83 2.34 -5.85
C GLU A 20 -4.70 2.11 -4.60
N TYR A 21 -6.02 2.24 -4.72
CA TYR A 21 -6.95 2.03 -3.61
C TYR A 21 -6.90 0.60 -3.07
N GLU A 22 -6.91 -0.40 -3.95
CA GLU A 22 -6.82 -1.82 -3.56
C GLU A 22 -5.52 -2.14 -2.81
N ILE A 23 -4.39 -1.60 -3.27
CA ILE A 23 -3.10 -1.79 -2.61
C ILE A 23 -3.13 -1.21 -1.20
N TRP A 24 -3.65 0.00 -1.02
CA TRP A 24 -3.78 0.60 0.30
C TRP A 24 -4.63 -0.24 1.25
N MET A 25 -5.73 -0.81 0.74
CA MET A 25 -6.58 -1.73 1.50
C MET A 25 -5.83 -3.01 1.90
N ARG A 26 -5.06 -3.59 0.98
CA ARG A 26 -4.24 -4.79 1.24
C ARG A 26 -3.11 -4.53 2.23
N ILE A 27 -2.47 -3.37 2.16
CA ILE A 27 -1.45 -2.97 3.13
C ILE A 27 -2.05 -2.83 4.53
N ASP A 28 -3.23 -2.21 4.66
CA ASP A 28 -3.94 -2.11 5.94
C ASP A 28 -4.27 -3.50 6.52
N GLU A 29 -4.74 -4.40 5.67
CA GLU A 29 -5.01 -5.80 6.03
C GLU A 29 -3.74 -6.52 6.51
N LEU A 30 -2.64 -6.42 5.76
CA LEU A 30 -1.34 -6.98 6.11
C LEU A 30 -0.86 -6.48 7.48
N ILE A 31 -0.94 -5.16 7.71
CA ILE A 31 -0.57 -4.52 8.97
C ILE A 31 -1.40 -5.05 10.14
N ARG A 32 -2.72 -5.17 9.97
CA ARG A 32 -3.61 -5.72 11.00
C ARG A 32 -3.24 -7.17 11.34
N LEU A 33 -2.96 -7.99 10.32
CA LEU A 33 -2.56 -9.38 10.51
C LEU A 33 -1.21 -9.50 11.22
N LEU A 34 -0.21 -8.71 10.81
CA LEU A 34 1.11 -8.68 11.47
C LEU A 34 1.00 -8.22 12.93
N THR A 35 0.20 -7.19 13.20
CA THR A 35 -0.05 -6.70 14.56
C THR A 35 -0.71 -7.78 15.42
N ARG A 36 -1.71 -8.49 14.88
CA ARG A 36 -2.40 -9.57 15.59
C ARG A 36 -1.47 -10.77 15.84
N ALA A 37 -0.68 -11.16 14.84
CA ALA A 37 0.28 -12.25 14.95
C ALA A 37 1.39 -11.95 15.97
N SER A 38 1.74 -10.67 16.14
CA SER A 38 2.83 -10.22 17.01
C SER A 38 2.38 -9.69 18.38
N SER A 39 1.28 -10.20 18.95
CA SER A 39 0.74 -9.78 20.27
C SER A 39 1.74 -9.80 21.45
N LYS A 40 3.00 -10.25 21.28
CA LYS A 40 4.08 -10.25 22.29
C LYS A 40 5.28 -9.33 21.97
N GLN A 41 5.42 -8.81 20.75
CA GLN A 41 6.50 -7.89 20.38
C GLN A 41 5.89 -6.66 19.73
N LYS A 42 6.26 -5.48 20.24
CA LYS A 42 5.92 -4.17 19.70
C LYS A 42 6.58 -4.05 18.31
N VAL A 43 5.96 -4.66 17.30
CA VAL A 43 6.48 -4.62 15.93
C VAL A 43 6.28 -3.20 15.44
N THR A 44 7.37 -2.45 15.43
CA THR A 44 7.53 -1.28 14.56
C THR A 44 7.41 -1.79 13.14
N LEU A 45 6.20 -1.69 12.59
CA LEU A 45 5.95 -2.02 11.20
C LEU A 45 6.89 -1.15 10.34
N PRO A 46 7.67 -1.74 9.44
CA PRO A 46 8.65 -1.01 8.64
C PRO A 46 7.95 -0.28 7.49
N ILE A 47 6.92 0.52 7.80
CA ILE A 47 6.24 1.35 6.81
C ILE A 47 7.10 2.60 6.66
N PRO A 48 7.69 2.85 5.48
CA PRO A 48 8.46 4.06 5.26
C PRO A 48 7.57 5.28 5.47
N ALA A 49 8.02 6.27 6.25
CA ALA A 49 7.29 7.52 6.46
C ALA A 49 6.93 8.21 5.13
N GLN A 50 7.81 8.07 4.13
CA GLN A 50 7.57 8.55 2.76
C GLN A 50 6.34 7.91 2.11
N MET A 51 6.10 6.61 2.36
CA MET A 51 4.92 5.91 1.84
C MET A 51 3.64 6.46 2.49
N LEU A 52 3.65 6.67 3.82
CA LEU A 52 2.52 7.27 4.53
C LEU A 52 2.22 8.71 4.06
N GLY A 53 3.22 9.43 3.57
CA GLY A 53 3.06 10.75 2.94
C GLY A 53 2.30 10.71 1.60
N LEU A 54 2.23 9.54 0.95
CA LEU A 54 1.49 9.31 -0.30
C LEU A 54 0.05 8.85 -0.08
N LEU A 55 -0.42 8.75 1.18
CA LEU A 55 -1.80 8.33 1.46
C LEU A 55 -2.78 9.42 0.96
N PRO A 56 -3.71 9.12 0.04
CA PRO A 56 -4.61 10.13 -0.50
C PRO A 56 -5.56 10.67 0.57
N GLN A 57 -5.70 12.00 0.63
CA GLN A 57 -6.67 12.65 1.51
C GLN A 57 -8.11 12.46 1.03
N SER A 58 -8.30 12.52 -0.28
CA SER A 58 -9.56 12.25 -0.97
C SER A 58 -9.40 10.93 -1.71
N PRO A 59 -9.51 9.78 -1.01
CA PRO A 59 -9.45 8.49 -1.68
C PRO A 59 -10.63 8.33 -2.64
N LEU A 60 -10.47 7.49 -3.66
CA LEU A 60 -11.52 7.15 -4.61
C LEU A 60 -12.80 6.67 -3.91
N ARG A 61 -12.65 5.92 -2.81
CA ARG A 61 -13.72 5.48 -1.92
C ARG A 61 -13.33 5.78 -0.47
N GLN A 62 -14.32 6.05 0.38
CA GLN A 62 -14.05 6.30 1.80
C GLN A 62 -13.37 5.09 2.44
N TRP A 63 -12.29 5.36 3.17
CA TRP A 63 -11.58 4.32 3.92
C TRP A 63 -12.51 3.61 4.93
N PRO A 64 -12.36 2.30 5.13
CA PRO A 64 -13.19 1.56 6.07
C PRO A 64 -13.00 2.05 7.51
N LYS A 65 -14.05 1.91 8.33
CA LYS A 65 -13.98 2.20 9.77
C LYS A 65 -12.85 1.38 10.40
N GLY A 66 -11.91 2.06 11.06
CA GLY A 66 -10.77 1.42 11.71
C GLY A 66 -9.50 1.26 10.87
N PHE A 67 -9.41 1.90 9.70
CA PHE A 67 -8.19 1.95 8.87
C PHE A 67 -6.96 2.34 9.71
N ALA A 68 -6.06 1.38 9.93
CA ALA A 68 -4.93 1.47 10.84
C ALA A 68 -3.88 2.44 10.30
N LEU A 69 -3.67 2.47 8.98
CA LEU A 69 -2.72 3.36 8.31
C LEU A 69 -2.96 4.84 8.61
N LYS A 70 -4.23 5.28 8.68
CA LYS A 70 -4.56 6.67 9.06
C LYS A 70 -4.14 6.97 10.50
N LYS A 71 -4.30 6.01 11.43
CA LYS A 71 -3.84 6.15 12.81
C LYS A 71 -2.31 6.21 12.89
N TYR A 72 -1.62 5.38 12.11
CA TYR A 72 -0.15 5.40 12.02
C TYR A 72 0.38 6.72 11.45
N ALA A 73 -0.21 7.24 10.37
CA ALA A 73 0.19 8.50 9.79
C ALA A 73 -0.01 9.69 10.76
N THR A 74 -1.05 9.65 11.61
CA THR A 74 -1.21 10.61 12.71
C THR A 74 -0.15 10.41 13.80
N ALA A 75 0.14 9.17 14.20
CA ALA A 75 1.11 8.86 15.26
C ALA A 75 2.56 9.20 14.89
N VAL A 76 2.94 9.01 13.63
CA VAL A 76 4.26 9.39 13.08
C VAL A 76 4.35 10.90 12.83
N GLY A 77 3.25 11.64 13.04
CA GLY A 77 3.21 13.08 12.90
C GLY A 77 3.14 13.58 11.46
N ILE A 78 2.96 12.71 10.46
CA ILE A 78 2.88 13.08 9.03
C ILE A 78 1.62 13.91 8.74
N ILE A 79 0.53 13.63 9.45
CA ILE A 79 -0.73 14.38 9.35
C ILE A 79 -0.75 15.58 10.35
N SER A 80 0.34 15.83 11.08
CA SER A 80 0.45 16.98 11.98
C SER A 80 0.84 18.24 11.22
N PRO A 81 0.28 19.43 11.55
CA PRO A 81 0.69 20.70 10.95
C PRO A 81 2.16 21.08 11.25
N LYS A 82 2.82 20.36 12.19
CA LYS A 82 4.25 20.55 12.54
C LYS A 82 5.16 19.44 11.98
N SER A 83 4.65 18.65 11.04
CA SER A 83 5.42 17.56 10.43
C SER A 83 6.60 18.09 9.61
N PRO A 84 7.82 17.53 9.76
CA PRO A 84 8.90 17.75 8.79
C PRO A 84 8.61 17.08 7.43
N TYR A 85 7.62 16.18 7.37
CA TYR A 85 7.21 15.52 6.13
C TYR A 85 6.14 16.36 5.41
N VAL A 86 6.50 16.85 4.23
CA VAL A 86 5.59 17.57 3.34
C VAL A 86 4.55 16.57 2.81
N ARG A 87 3.29 16.79 3.17
CA ARG A 87 2.17 16.08 2.54
C ARG A 87 2.05 16.58 1.12
N THR A 88 2.05 15.65 0.18
CA THR A 88 1.94 15.96 -1.25
C THR A 88 0.71 16.83 -1.53
N ASP A 89 -0.41 16.55 -0.88
CA ASP A 89 -1.68 17.23 -1.15
C ASP A 89 -1.82 18.61 -0.46
N SER A 90 -0.87 19.01 0.38
CA SER A 90 -0.92 20.29 1.14
C SER A 90 -0.06 21.40 0.55
N ALA A 91 0.85 21.08 -0.37
CA ALA A 91 1.62 22.06 -1.12
C ALA A 91 0.93 22.30 -2.45
N ALA A 92 0.34 23.48 -2.64
CA ALA A 92 -0.23 23.86 -3.92
C ALA A 92 0.88 23.99 -5.00
N PRO A 93 0.61 23.58 -6.26
CA PRO A 93 -0.64 23.02 -6.75
C PRO A 93 -0.81 21.55 -6.34
N LEU A 94 -2.07 21.14 -6.12
CA LEU A 94 -2.52 19.78 -5.80
C LEU A 94 -1.60 18.72 -6.43
N TYR A 95 -0.97 17.88 -5.61
CA TYR A 95 -0.05 16.88 -6.14
C TYR A 95 -0.76 15.96 -7.13
N PRO A 96 -0.24 15.79 -8.36
CA PRO A 96 -0.93 14.99 -9.37
C PRO A 96 -1.15 13.56 -8.89
N GLU A 97 -2.40 13.09 -8.96
CA GLU A 97 -2.81 11.76 -8.50
C GLU A 97 -2.02 10.65 -9.22
N LEU A 98 -1.76 10.84 -10.52
CA LEU A 98 -0.96 9.90 -11.31
C LEU A 98 0.49 9.80 -10.80
N ARG A 99 1.10 10.93 -10.42
CA ARG A 99 2.46 10.94 -9.82
C ARG A 99 2.46 10.28 -8.45
N ARG A 100 1.38 10.41 -7.68
CA ARG A 100 1.23 9.73 -6.39
C ARG A 100 1.16 8.22 -6.58
N ALA A 101 0.31 7.74 -7.49
CA ALA A 101 0.19 6.33 -7.83
C ALA A 101 1.51 5.75 -8.39
N GLU A 102 2.22 6.50 -9.22
CA GLU A 102 3.54 6.13 -9.71
C GLU A 102 4.54 5.96 -8.56
N ARG A 103 4.62 6.92 -7.63
CA ARG A 103 5.52 6.81 -6.47
C ARG A 103 5.14 5.68 -5.54
N LEU A 104 3.83 5.45 -5.35
CA LEU A 104 3.33 4.32 -4.60
C LEU A 104 3.77 3.00 -5.24
N SER A 105 3.71 2.89 -6.57
CA SER A 105 4.09 1.68 -7.31
C SER A 105 5.52 1.22 -7.03
N PHE A 106 6.43 2.15 -6.65
CA PHE A 106 7.78 1.82 -6.20
C PHE A 106 7.88 1.67 -4.68
N ALA A 107 7.27 2.59 -3.93
CA ALA A 107 7.37 2.62 -2.47
C ALA A 107 6.82 1.35 -1.81
N VAL A 108 5.81 0.71 -2.41
CA VAL A 108 5.23 -0.55 -1.92
C VAL A 108 6.25 -1.69 -1.90
N TRP A 109 7.19 -1.72 -2.84
CA TRP A 109 8.22 -2.76 -2.88
C TRP A 109 9.21 -2.65 -1.73
N LEU A 110 9.48 -1.43 -1.23
CA LEU A 110 10.30 -1.24 -0.02
C LEU A 110 9.63 -1.88 1.21
N LEU A 111 8.30 -1.78 1.32
CA LEU A 111 7.55 -2.44 2.37
C LEU A 111 7.58 -3.96 2.19
N LEU A 112 7.36 -4.44 0.96
CA LEU A 112 7.40 -5.86 0.65
C LEU A 112 8.74 -6.48 1.02
N ASP A 113 9.85 -5.87 0.61
CA ASP A 113 11.20 -6.34 0.93
C ASP A 113 11.46 -6.39 2.44
N ALA A 114 10.99 -5.39 3.18
CA ALA A 114 11.13 -5.35 4.63
C ALA A 114 10.35 -6.47 5.32
N VAL A 115 9.20 -6.87 4.77
CA VAL A 115 8.37 -7.97 5.28
C VAL A 115 8.91 -9.34 4.86
N THR A 116 9.40 -9.47 3.63
CA THR A 116 9.91 -10.75 3.08
C THR A 116 11.36 -11.04 3.41
N LYS A 117 12.10 -10.08 4.02
CA LYS A 117 13.50 -10.21 4.44
C LYS A 117 14.41 -10.76 3.33
N ASN A 118 14.33 -10.20 2.12
CA ASN A 118 15.12 -10.64 0.95
C ASN A 118 14.97 -12.15 0.62
N THR A 119 13.85 -12.78 0.94
CA THR A 119 13.53 -14.07 0.30
C THR A 119 13.23 -13.77 -1.17
N ASP A 120 13.87 -14.51 -2.08
CA ASP A 120 13.74 -14.36 -3.54
C ASP A 120 12.27 -14.41 -3.96
N GLY A 121 11.64 -13.24 -4.00
CA GLY A 121 10.30 -13.08 -4.50
C GLY A 121 10.28 -13.40 -6.00
N LYS A 122 9.10 -13.79 -6.50
CA LYS A 122 8.88 -14.08 -7.93
C LYS A 122 9.19 -12.89 -8.85
N VAL A 123 9.24 -11.68 -8.28
CA VAL A 123 9.58 -10.42 -8.96
C VAL A 123 10.76 -9.77 -8.24
N THR A 124 11.88 -9.60 -8.95
CA THR A 124 13.07 -8.92 -8.42
C THR A 124 12.90 -7.40 -8.48
N ARG A 125 13.61 -6.65 -7.61
CA ARG A 125 13.63 -5.18 -7.66
C ARG A 125 13.96 -4.64 -9.06
N GLN A 126 14.89 -5.30 -9.73
CA GLN A 126 15.29 -4.95 -11.10
C GLN A 126 14.12 -5.13 -12.08
N GLY A 127 13.39 -6.25 -11.98
CA GLY A 127 12.19 -6.48 -12.80
C GLY A 127 11.09 -5.43 -12.57
N VAL A 128 10.94 -4.90 -11.35
CA VAL A 128 10.00 -3.80 -11.08
C VAL A 128 10.47 -2.50 -11.73
N LEU A 129 11.77 -2.20 -11.69
CA LEU A 129 12.34 -1.00 -12.33
C LEU A 129 12.21 -1.05 -13.85
N GLU A 130 12.22 -2.25 -14.43
CA GLU A 130 12.07 -2.49 -15.87
C GLU A 130 10.60 -2.48 -16.35
N MET A 131 9.62 -2.50 -15.43
CA MET A 131 8.21 -2.40 -15.80
C MET A 131 7.83 -0.98 -16.19
N GLU A 132 7.56 -0.75 -17.47
CA GLU A 132 7.19 0.57 -17.98
C GLU A 132 5.81 1.05 -17.49
N SER A 133 4.86 0.12 -17.29
CA SER A 133 3.49 0.47 -16.87
C SER A 133 3.31 0.55 -15.35
N ILE A 134 2.74 1.67 -14.88
CA ILE A 134 2.33 1.87 -13.49
C ILE A 134 1.31 0.80 -13.07
N ALA A 135 0.33 0.51 -13.93
CA ALA A 135 -0.70 -0.50 -13.65
C ALA A 135 -0.09 -1.89 -13.48
N ALA A 136 0.87 -2.27 -14.34
CA ALA A 136 1.56 -3.56 -14.24
C ALA A 136 2.35 -3.68 -12.93
N ARG A 137 3.06 -2.62 -12.51
CA ARG A 137 3.79 -2.57 -11.24
C ARG A 137 2.86 -2.71 -10.04
N LEU A 138 1.73 -2.00 -10.06
CA LEU A 138 0.73 -2.06 -9.00
C LEU A 138 0.07 -3.44 -8.94
N GLU A 139 -0.25 -4.04 -10.08
CA GLU A 139 -0.86 -5.38 -10.14
C GLU A 139 0.07 -6.45 -9.57
N ALA A 140 1.36 -6.43 -9.96
CA ALA A 140 2.36 -7.33 -9.41
C ALA A 140 2.53 -7.15 -7.89
N ALA A 141 2.50 -5.90 -7.41
CA ALA A 141 2.54 -5.61 -5.98
C ALA A 141 1.28 -6.14 -5.25
N ARG A 142 0.09 -5.99 -5.86
CA ARG A 142 -1.19 -6.50 -5.33
C ARG A 142 -1.16 -8.01 -5.15
N GLU A 143 -0.69 -8.73 -6.17
CA GLU A 143 -0.56 -10.19 -6.11
C GLU A 143 0.40 -10.63 -5.00
N GLN A 144 1.56 -9.97 -4.90
CA GLN A 144 2.57 -10.29 -3.90
C GLN A 144 2.07 -10.04 -2.47
N ILE A 145 1.43 -8.90 -2.20
CA ILE A 145 0.82 -8.63 -0.88
C ILE A 145 -0.26 -9.67 -0.57
N SER A 146 -1.09 -10.02 -1.55
CA SER A 146 -2.17 -11.01 -1.37
C SER A 146 -1.61 -12.39 -1.02
N SER A 147 -0.53 -12.82 -1.69
CA SER A 147 0.19 -14.06 -1.37
C SER A 147 0.70 -14.08 0.07
N ILE A 148 1.30 -12.98 0.53
CA ILE A 148 1.78 -12.83 1.91
C ILE A 148 0.60 -12.89 2.91
N ILE A 149 -0.51 -12.20 2.62
CA ILE A 149 -1.71 -12.22 3.47
C ILE A 149 -2.25 -13.65 3.61
N VAL A 150 -2.33 -14.41 2.50
CA VAL A 150 -2.76 -15.81 2.52
C VAL A 150 -1.82 -16.66 3.35
N ALA A 151 -0.50 -16.54 3.15
CA ALA A 151 0.50 -17.26 3.93
C ALA A 151 0.42 -16.94 5.43
N LEU A 152 0.25 -15.66 5.80
CA LEU A 152 0.06 -15.24 7.19
C LEU A 152 -1.20 -15.84 7.80
N ARG A 153 -2.32 -15.84 7.09
CA ARG A 153 -3.57 -16.46 7.55
C ARG A 153 -3.41 -17.95 7.80
N GLN A 154 -2.77 -18.68 6.89
CA GLN A 154 -2.49 -20.11 7.05
C GLN A 154 -1.59 -20.39 8.25
N ASN A 155 -0.58 -19.55 8.49
CA ASN A 155 0.30 -19.69 9.65
C ASN A 155 -0.41 -19.38 10.97
N MET A 156 -1.44 -18.53 10.95
CA MET A 156 -2.25 -18.21 12.13
C MET A 156 -3.29 -19.27 12.47
N THR A 157 -3.77 -20.06 11.51
CA THR A 157 -4.74 -21.16 11.77
C THR A 157 -4.09 -22.47 12.20
N LYS A 158 -2.80 -22.67 11.89
CA LYS A 158 -2.02 -23.85 12.30
C LYS A 158 -1.52 -23.79 13.76
N LYS A 159 -1.83 -22.71 14.48
CA LYS A 159 -1.31 -22.42 15.83
C LYS A 159 -2.43 -22.43 16.85
#